data_AF-A0AB35RP43-F1
#
_entry.id   AF-A0AB35RP43-F1
#
_cell.length_a   1.000
_cell.length_b   1.000
_cell.length_c   1.000
_cell.angle_alpha   90.00
_cell.angle_beta   90.00
_cell.angle_gamma   90.00
#
_symmetry.space_group_name_H-M   'P 1'
#
loop_
_entity.id
_entity.type
_entity.pdbx_description
1 polymer ?
#
loop_
_entity_poly.entity_id
_entity_poly.type
_entity_poly.pdbx_seq_one_letter_code
_entity_poly.pdbx_strand_id
1 'polypeptide(L)'
;MEITHNNHQYKVTPIANGTLWRLTQVDTPRDSVVLNRDQMVMAGLSHVIKPSVIDLNKVRAAQNKIVIARFLGDGVMWTKAVEEYRQATGAQP
;
A
#
# COMPACT_ATOMS: atom_id res chain seq x y z
N MET A 1 -13.60 4.33 -2.24
CA MET A 1 -13.53 5.80 -2.18
C MET A 1 -14.14 6.32 -3.47
N GLU A 2 -14.94 7.37 -3.43
CA GLU A 2 -15.49 8.03 -4.63
C GLU A 2 -14.87 9.42 -4.76
N ILE A 3 -14.52 9.79 -6.00
CA ILE A 3 -13.90 11.07 -6.32
C ILE A 3 -14.57 11.66 -7.54
N THR A 4 -14.58 12.99 -7.64
CA THR A 4 -14.97 13.69 -8.87
C THR A 4 -13.72 14.23 -9.54
N HIS A 5 -13.50 13.87 -10.80
CA HIS A 5 -12.39 14.33 -11.62
C HIS A 5 -12.88 14.60 -13.04
N ASN A 6 -12.52 15.75 -13.62
CA ASN A 6 -12.94 16.16 -14.95
C ASN A 6 -14.47 16.03 -15.20
N ASN A 7 -15.29 16.52 -14.26
CA ASN A 7 -16.75 16.42 -14.28
C ASN A 7 -17.34 14.99 -14.25
N HIS A 8 -16.52 13.96 -14.06
CA HIS A 8 -16.98 12.58 -13.92
C HIS A 8 -16.71 12.05 -12.51
N GLN A 9 -17.63 11.22 -12.02
CA GLN A 9 -17.48 10.55 -10.74
C GLN A 9 -16.85 9.18 -10.95
N TYR A 10 -15.79 8.90 -10.19
CA TYR A 10 -15.05 7.65 -10.23
C TYR A 10 -15.04 6.98 -8.87
N LYS A 11 -15.26 5.67 -8.87
CA LYS A 11 -14.96 4.80 -7.74
C LYS A 11 -13.51 4.36 -7.83
N VAL A 12 -12.72 4.74 -6.83
CA VAL A 12 -11.31 4.35 -6.72
C VAL A 12 -11.17 3.11 -5.84
N THR A 13 -10.50 2.10 -6.41
CA THR A 13 -10.12 0.86 -5.72
C THR A 13 -8.61 0.70 -5.79
N PRO A 14 -7.89 0.71 -4.65
CA PRO A 14 -6.48 0.34 -4.64
C PRO A 14 -6.35 -1.15 -4.97
N ILE A 15 -5.40 -1.50 -5.83
CA ILE A 15 -5.08 -2.87 -6.23
C ILE A 15 -3.56 -3.10 -6.12
N ALA A 16 -3.11 -4.32 -6.38
CA ALA A 16 -1.68 -4.69 -6.31
C ALA A 16 -1.03 -4.20 -5.00
N ASN A 17 -1.69 -4.47 -3.87
CA ASN A 17 -1.25 -4.06 -2.53
C ASN A 17 -1.02 -2.53 -2.36
N GLY A 18 -1.82 -1.71 -3.05
CA GLY A 18 -1.74 -0.25 -2.92
C GLY A 18 -0.63 0.40 -3.75
N THR A 19 -0.11 -0.30 -4.76
CA THR A 19 0.84 0.27 -5.73
C THR A 19 0.17 0.79 -7.00
N LEU A 20 -1.06 0.34 -7.26
CA LEU A 20 -1.88 0.73 -8.39
C LEU A 20 -3.29 1.10 -7.91
N TRP A 21 -3.95 1.99 -8.65
CA TRP A 21 -5.32 2.43 -8.38
C TRP A 21 -6.16 2.24 -9.62
N ARG A 22 -7.27 1.49 -9.47
CA ARG A 22 -8.30 1.40 -10.50
C ARG A 22 -9.35 2.46 -10.27
N LEU A 23 -9.57 3.30 -11.27
CA LEU A 23 -10.67 4.27 -11.32
C LEU A 23 -11.73 3.69 -12.24
N THR A 24 -12.91 3.41 -11.70
CA THR A 24 -14.08 2.96 -12.48
C THR A 24 -15.12 4.06 -12.48
N GLN A 25 -15.61 4.46 -13.64
CA GLN A 25 -16.64 5.50 -13.71
C GLN A 25 -17.95 4.99 -13.11
N VAL A 26 -18.63 5.83 -12.33
CA VAL A 26 -19.88 5.44 -11.64
C VAL A 26 -21.01 5.24 -12.65
N ASP A 27 -21.13 6.15 -13.62
CA ASP A 27 -22.20 6.11 -14.63
C ASP A 27 -21.96 5.02 -15.70
N THR A 28 -20.70 4.60 -15.87
CA THR A 28 -20.30 3.64 -16.91
C THR A 28 -19.33 2.63 -16.32
N PRO A 29 -19.82 1.61 -15.58
CA PRO A 29 -18.95 0.71 -14.79
C PRO A 29 -17.97 -0.14 -15.61
N ARG A 30 -18.16 -0.22 -16.93
CA ARG A 30 -17.24 -0.90 -17.85
C ARG A 30 -16.03 -0.04 -18.21
N ASP A 31 -16.16 1.28 -18.08
CA ASP A 31 -15.04 2.20 -18.27
C ASP A 31 -14.24 2.29 -16.98
N SER A 32 -13.05 1.71 -17.05
CA SER A 32 -12.08 1.78 -15.96
C SER A 32 -10.68 1.97 -16.48
N VAL A 33 -9.89 2.73 -15.73
CA VAL A 33 -8.46 2.93 -15.98
C VAL A 33 -7.67 2.51 -14.75
N VAL A 34 -6.50 1.92 -14.99
CA VAL A 34 -5.55 1.57 -13.92
C VAL A 34 -4.38 2.53 -14.01
N LEU A 35 -4.10 3.21 -12.90
CA LEU A 35 -3.04 4.20 -12.78
C LEU A 35 -2.02 3.78 -11.72
N ASN A 36 -0.75 4.04 -11.98
CA ASN A 36 0.31 3.97 -10.98
C ASN A 36 0.41 5.28 -10.18
N ARG A 37 1.32 5.32 -9.20
CA ARG A 37 1.47 6.48 -8.32
C ARG A 37 1.78 7.77 -9.07
N ASP A 38 2.73 7.73 -9.99
CA ASP A 38 3.17 8.94 -10.71
C ASP A 38 2.05 9.46 -11.61
N GLN A 39 1.30 8.56 -12.25
CA GLN A 39 0.12 8.90 -13.04
C GLN A 39 -1.00 9.51 -12.18
N MET A 40 -1.24 8.98 -10.99
CA MET A 40 -2.18 9.56 -10.03
C MET A 40 -1.75 10.96 -9.59
N VAL A 41 -0.44 11.19 -9.38
CA VAL A 41 0.11 12.51 -9.04
C VAL A 41 -0.03 13.49 -10.21
N MET A 42 0.33 13.08 -11.43
CA MET A 42 0.17 13.89 -12.64
C MET A 42 -1.29 14.26 -12.91
N ALA A 43 -2.24 13.37 -12.57
CA ALA A 43 -3.67 13.62 -12.66
C ALA A 43 -4.23 14.49 -11.51
N GLY A 44 -3.40 14.97 -10.58
CA GLY A 44 -3.85 15.77 -9.42
C GLY A 44 -4.59 14.96 -8.34
N LEU A 45 -4.50 13.62 -8.37
CA LEU A 45 -5.17 12.70 -7.47
C LEU A 45 -4.29 12.27 -6.29
N SER A 46 -3.26 13.06 -5.95
CA SER A 46 -2.30 12.76 -4.87
C SER A 46 -2.96 12.52 -3.51
N HIS A 47 -4.09 13.20 -3.23
CA HIS A 47 -4.87 13.05 -2.00
C HIS A 47 -5.56 11.68 -1.85
N VAL A 48 -5.73 10.94 -2.95
CA VAL A 48 -6.30 9.58 -2.98
C VAL A 48 -5.26 8.54 -2.60
N ILE A 49 -3.99 8.86 -2.86
CA ILE A 49 -2.82 8.04 -2.63
C ILE A 49 -2.40 8.19 -1.15
N LYS A 50 -3.20 7.69 -0.19
CA LYS A 50 -2.74 7.68 1.21
C LYS A 50 -1.37 6.98 1.29
N PRO A 51 -0.39 7.54 2.02
CA PRO A 51 0.97 7.02 2.06
C PRO A 51 1.02 5.77 2.94
N SER A 52 0.62 4.62 2.43
CA SER A 52 1.04 3.34 2.97
C SER A 52 1.79 2.60 1.86
N VAL A 53 2.92 3.17 1.45
CA VAL A 53 3.89 2.44 0.62
C VAL A 53 4.51 1.40 1.53
N ILE A 54 3.90 0.23 1.57
CA ILE A 54 4.45 -0.92 2.27
C ILE A 54 5.67 -1.37 1.46
N ASP A 55 6.86 -1.17 2.04
CA ASP A 55 8.11 -1.62 1.42
C ASP A 55 8.22 -3.14 1.57
N LEU A 56 7.78 -3.86 0.53
CA LEU A 56 7.78 -5.33 0.47
C LEU A 56 9.16 -5.95 0.76
N ASN A 57 10.25 -5.28 0.38
CA ASN A 57 11.59 -5.79 0.63
C ASN A 57 11.91 -5.70 2.14
N LYS A 58 11.55 -4.60 2.78
CA LYS A 58 11.68 -4.46 4.23
C LYS A 58 10.77 -5.42 4.99
N VAL A 59 9.53 -5.62 4.53
CA VAL A 59 8.59 -6.59 5.13
C VAL A 59 9.17 -8.01 5.07
N ARG A 60 9.66 -8.46 3.91
CA ARG A 60 10.27 -9.79 3.76
C ARG A 60 11.53 -9.94 4.61
N ALA A 61 12.39 -8.93 4.62
CA ALA A 61 13.61 -8.96 5.43
C ALA A 61 13.29 -9.09 6.93
N ALA A 62 12.31 -8.33 7.43
CA ALA A 62 11.86 -8.40 8.81
C ALA A 62 11.24 -9.78 9.14
N GLN A 63 10.40 -10.33 8.27
CA GLN A 63 9.86 -11.69 8.43
C GLN A 63 10.94 -12.75 8.52
N ASN A 64 11.95 -12.71 7.64
CA ASN A 64 13.06 -13.64 7.67
C ASN A 64 13.85 -13.52 8.99
N LYS A 65 14.09 -12.30 9.48
CA LYS A 65 14.72 -12.06 10.78
C LYS A 65 13.90 -12.64 11.94
N ILE A 66 12.57 -12.53 11.92
CA ILE A 66 11.69 -13.12 12.94
C ILE A 66 11.86 -14.64 12.98
N VAL A 67 11.86 -15.31 11.81
CA VAL A 67 12.01 -16.76 11.72
C VAL A 67 13.37 -17.21 12.24
N ILE A 68 14.44 -16.49 11.87
CA ILE A 68 15.80 -16.77 12.34
C ILE A 68 15.90 -16.57 13.86
N ALA A 69 15.38 -15.46 14.38
CA ALA A 69 15.38 -15.19 15.82
C ALA A 69 14.67 -16.30 16.62
N ARG A 70 13.54 -16.79 16.10
CA ARG A 70 12.80 -17.90 16.69
C ARG A 70 13.59 -19.20 16.68
N PHE A 71 14.30 -19.50 15.59
CA PHE A 71 15.15 -20.69 15.49
C PHE A 71 16.34 -20.64 16.46
N LEU A 72 16.95 -19.46 16.62
CA LEU A 72 18.10 -19.25 17.50
C LEU A 72 17.72 -19.09 18.99
N GLY A 73 16.43 -18.86 19.30
CA GLY A 73 15.98 -18.53 20.65
C GLY A 73 16.40 -17.13 21.12
N ASP A 74 16.76 -16.23 20.19
CA ASP A 74 17.20 -14.87 20.50
C ASP A 74 15.99 -13.92 20.63
N GLY A 75 15.59 -13.66 21.87
CA GLY A 75 14.48 -12.76 22.19
C GLY A 75 14.73 -11.30 21.79
N VAL A 76 15.98 -10.83 21.82
CA VAL A 76 16.31 -9.44 21.47
C VAL A 76 16.20 -9.23 19.96
N MET A 77 16.70 -10.18 19.18
CA MET A 77 16.55 -10.16 17.72
C MET A 77 15.08 -10.28 17.31
N TRP A 78 14.29 -11.08 18.04
CA TRP A 78 12.86 -11.22 17.80
C TRP A 78 12.13 -9.89 17.97
N THR A 79 12.32 -9.20 19.10
CA THR A 79 11.65 -7.92 19.36
C THR A 79 12.03 -6.87 18.31
N LYS A 80 13.30 -6.79 17.92
CA LYS A 80 13.76 -5.88 16.86
C LYS A 80 13.13 -6.20 15.51
N ALA A 81 13.08 -7.46 15.13
CA ALA A 81 12.53 -7.87 13.85
C ALA A 81 11.00 -7.65 13.77
N VAL A 82 10.29 -7.82 14.88
CA VAL A 82 8.86 -7.48 14.99
C VAL A 82 8.63 -5.97 14.83
N GLU A 83 9.48 -5.15 15.43
CA GLU A 83 9.40 -3.69 15.30
C GLU A 83 9.71 -3.22 13.85
N GLU A 84 10.74 -3.78 13.22
CA GLU A 84 11.05 -3.52 11.81
C GLU A 84 9.88 -3.92 10.90
N TYR A 85 9.21 -5.04 11.19
CA TYR A 85 8.02 -5.48 10.46
C TYR A 85 6.85 -4.50 10.64
N ARG A 86 6.63 -4.00 11.86
CA ARG A 86 5.60 -3.00 12.18
C ARG A 86 5.83 -1.70 11.42
N GLN A 87 7.06 -1.19 11.41
CA GLN A 87 7.42 0.02 10.69
C GLN A 87 7.29 -0.15 9.17
N ALA A 88 7.69 -1.30 8.63
CA ALA A 88 7.59 -1.59 7.20
C ALA A 88 6.13 -1.75 6.72
N THR A 89 5.22 -2.17 7.60
CA THR A 89 3.79 -2.34 7.29
C THR A 89 2.96 -1.09 7.56
N GLY A 90 3.52 -0.08 8.23
CA GLY A 90 2.79 1.14 8.61
C GLY A 90 1.70 0.91 9.66
N ALA A 91 1.76 -0.21 10.40
CA ALA A 91 0.81 -0.50 11.46
C ALA A 91 1.07 0.42 12.67
N GLN A 92 0.20 1.43 12.86
CA GLN A 92 0.23 2.32 14.02
C GLN A 92 -0.11 1.57 15.34
N PRO A 93 0.26 2.12 16.52
CA PRO A 93 0.20 1.45 17.82
C PRO A 93 -1.18 0.94 18.20
#